data_AF-A0A9W6Y0X9-F1
#
_entry.id   AF-A0A9W6Y0X9-F1
#
_cell.length_a   1.000
_cell.length_b   1.000
_cell.length_c   1.000
_cell.angle_alpha   90.00
_cell.angle_beta   90.00
_cell.angle_gamma   90.00
#
_symmetry.space_group_name_H-M   'P 1'
#
loop_
_entity.id
_entity.type
_entity.pdbx_description
1 polymer ?
#
loop_
_entity_poly.entity_id
_entity_poly.type
_entity_poly.pdbx_seq_one_letter_code
_entity_poly.pdbx_strand_id
1 'polypeptide(L)'
;MVGFGSVDQEGDVEMTVPQPISEFVKAPKLTAWSQPALVRFLRERRQYLSKVRERCMVTGEDENNVTFSIKSSVEPQILEHLAHYVLRTPVAEVTEEALRGEMERKAGNMMNDHVPDVVKLFAEGLKMDLREPDIEARVSKYFMEFDSLVEDQGLATWVGRGEAIDIAGRQRMKTRCKFLVDLLPEVLRIDVERLVSMTHRGAKADDVQLYDMIVERAVRQQHYHLMQAETKKAVQGQVRTKKGQSDGNRKSDTPRDAAKTSERGSAREKTARPPPRDGCGNLAQIPDVKL
;
A
#
# COMPACT_ATOMS: atom_id res chain seq x y z
N MET A 1 -12.90 51.58 -35.24
CA MET A 1 -12.80 50.91 -36.56
C MET A 1 -12.33 49.50 -36.26
N VAL A 2 -13.20 48.52 -36.49
CA VAL A 2 -13.01 47.12 -36.07
C VAL A 2 -12.05 46.48 -37.09
N GLY A 3 -10.90 45.99 -36.61
CA GLY A 3 -9.87 45.39 -37.47
C GLY A 3 -10.34 44.06 -38.02
N PHE A 4 -10.49 43.97 -39.33
CA PHE A 4 -10.71 42.72 -40.06
C PHE A 4 -9.42 41.89 -40.07
N GLY A 5 -9.57 40.58 -39.89
CA GLY A 5 -8.47 39.62 -39.77
C GLY A 5 -7.56 39.57 -41.00
N SER A 6 -6.33 39.09 -40.79
CA SER A 6 -5.38 38.79 -41.85
C SER A 6 -5.92 37.67 -42.74
N VAL A 7 -5.76 37.85 -44.04
CA VAL A 7 -6.03 36.85 -45.09
C VAL A 7 -4.70 36.47 -45.72
N ASP A 8 -4.51 35.19 -45.99
CA ASP A 8 -3.30 34.69 -46.65
C ASP A 8 -3.31 34.98 -48.17
N GLN A 9 -2.24 34.57 -48.87
CA GLN A 9 -2.07 34.86 -50.30
C GLN A 9 -3.10 34.14 -51.20
N GLU A 10 -3.88 33.20 -50.66
CA GLU A 10 -4.91 32.44 -51.36
C GLU A 10 -6.33 32.98 -51.06
N GLY A 11 -6.45 33.98 -50.18
CA GLY A 11 -7.70 34.63 -49.83
C GLY A 11 -8.48 33.93 -48.71
N ASP A 12 -7.86 32.95 -48.04
CA ASP A 12 -8.44 32.29 -46.89
C ASP A 12 -8.17 33.11 -45.62
N VAL A 13 -9.18 33.20 -44.76
CA VAL A 13 -9.08 33.88 -43.46
C VAL A 13 -8.15 33.05 -42.59
N GLU A 14 -7.05 33.65 -42.09
CA GLU A 14 -6.25 33.02 -41.04
C GLU A 14 -7.13 32.85 -39.80
N MET A 15 -7.66 31.64 -39.64
CA MET A 15 -8.36 31.26 -38.42
C MET A 15 -7.33 31.24 -37.30
N THR A 16 -7.31 32.31 -36.50
CA THR A 16 -6.58 32.33 -35.24
C THR A 16 -7.08 31.14 -34.42
N VAL A 17 -6.24 30.13 -34.22
CA VAL A 17 -6.54 28.99 -33.37
C VAL A 17 -6.98 29.56 -32.02
N PRO A 18 -8.22 29.29 -31.57
CA PRO A 18 -8.68 29.81 -30.29
C PRO A 18 -7.68 29.39 -29.22
N GLN A 19 -7.11 30.37 -28.50
CA GLN A 19 -6.23 30.05 -27.39
C GLN A 19 -6.99 29.10 -26.46
N PRO A 20 -6.43 27.92 -26.12
CA PRO A 20 -7.08 27.00 -25.22
C PRO A 20 -7.43 27.74 -23.93
N ILE A 21 -8.70 27.71 -23.53
CA ILE A 21 -9.14 28.25 -22.24
C ILE A 21 -8.51 27.37 -21.18
N SER A 22 -7.32 27.74 -20.72
CA SER A 22 -6.61 26.97 -19.71
C SER A 22 -7.25 27.22 -18.35
N GLU A 23 -7.58 26.13 -17.65
CA GLU A 23 -8.07 26.19 -16.28
C GLU A 23 -6.99 26.80 -15.38
N PHE A 24 -7.36 27.77 -14.54
CA PHE A 24 -6.42 28.41 -13.64
C PHE A 24 -5.86 27.40 -12.63
N VAL A 25 -4.57 27.07 -12.77
CA VAL A 25 -3.88 26.18 -11.83
C VAL A 25 -3.59 26.95 -10.54
N LYS A 26 -4.39 26.69 -9.50
CA LYS A 26 -4.25 27.37 -8.20
C LYS A 26 -2.97 26.95 -7.47
N ALA A 27 -2.15 27.92 -7.10
CA ALA A 27 -0.98 27.69 -6.26
C ALA A 27 -1.39 27.32 -4.82
N PRO A 28 -0.72 26.34 -4.19
CA PRO A 28 -0.96 26.01 -2.80
C PRO A 28 -0.48 27.14 -1.90
N LYS A 29 -1.08 27.27 -0.71
CA LYS A 29 -0.68 28.25 0.29
C LYS A 29 -0.26 27.57 1.57
N LEU A 30 0.85 28.00 2.16
CA LEU A 30 1.28 27.56 3.48
C LEU A 30 0.73 28.50 4.54
N THR A 31 -0.20 27.99 5.34
CA THR A 31 -0.94 28.78 6.35
C THR A 31 -0.59 28.40 7.80
N ALA A 32 0.26 27.39 8.00
CA ALA A 32 0.73 26.99 9.33
C ALA A 32 2.14 26.41 9.27
N TRP A 33 2.97 26.72 10.27
CA TRP A 33 4.33 26.20 10.41
C TRP A 33 4.40 24.92 11.26
N SER A 34 3.52 23.96 10.98
CA SER A 34 3.50 22.63 11.62
C SER A 34 3.97 21.56 10.65
N GLN A 35 4.48 20.43 11.17
CA GLN A 35 4.97 19.34 10.32
C GLN A 35 3.89 18.80 9.35
N PRO A 36 2.62 18.56 9.76
CA PRO A 36 1.59 18.08 8.84
C PRO A 36 1.22 19.10 7.77
N ALA A 37 1.21 20.39 8.12
CA ALA A 37 0.96 21.46 7.16
C ALA A 37 2.08 21.54 6.11
N LEU A 38 3.34 21.31 6.51
CA LEU A 38 4.48 21.30 5.61
C LEU A 38 4.49 20.09 4.68
N VAL A 39 4.26 18.90 5.21
CA VAL A 39 4.11 17.68 4.39
C VAL A 39 3.04 17.88 3.32
N ARG A 40 1.87 18.39 3.73
CA ARG A 40 0.77 18.68 2.81
C ARG A 40 1.16 19.72 1.76
N PHE A 41 1.73 20.85 2.19
CA PHE A 41 2.14 21.93 1.30
C PHE A 41 3.17 21.47 0.26
N LEU A 42 4.19 20.70 0.68
CA LEU A 42 5.22 20.18 -0.23
C LEU A 42 4.63 19.21 -1.27
N ARG A 43 3.68 18.36 -0.86
CA ARG A 43 2.95 17.47 -1.77
C ARG A 43 2.10 18.25 -2.77
N GLU A 44 1.27 19.17 -2.29
CA GLU A 44 0.41 20.01 -3.13
C GLU A 44 1.25 20.88 -4.08
N ARG A 45 2.40 21.39 -3.62
CA ARG A 45 3.35 22.15 -4.45
C ARG A 45 3.95 21.32 -5.56
N ARG A 46 4.30 20.06 -5.31
CA ARG A 46 4.78 19.15 -6.36
C ARG A 46 3.72 18.94 -7.45
N GLN A 47 2.47 18.68 -7.04
CA GLN A 47 1.35 18.51 -7.97
C GLN A 47 1.06 19.79 -8.76
N TYR A 48 1.12 20.95 -8.11
CA TYR A 48 1.00 22.26 -8.75
C TYR A 48 2.05 22.45 -9.85
N LEU A 49 3.32 22.20 -9.55
CA LEU A 49 4.41 22.34 -10.53
C LEU A 49 4.24 21.39 -11.73
N SER A 50 3.80 20.15 -11.49
CA SER A 50 3.51 19.21 -12.58
C SER A 50 2.41 19.74 -13.51
N LYS A 51 1.32 20.26 -12.96
CA LYS A 51 0.20 20.84 -13.74
C LYS A 51 0.62 22.10 -14.51
N VAL A 52 1.43 22.97 -13.88
CA VAL A 52 1.96 24.16 -14.54
C VAL A 52 2.85 23.78 -15.73
N ARG A 53 3.75 22.81 -15.54
CA ARG A 53 4.60 22.31 -16.63
C ARG A 53 3.81 21.74 -17.80
N GLU A 54 2.79 20.92 -17.51
CA GLU A 54 1.90 20.37 -18.53
C GLU A 54 1.19 21.48 -19.32
N ARG A 55 0.67 22.50 -18.62
CA ARG A 55 0.07 23.67 -19.27
C ARG A 55 1.10 24.38 -20.17
N CYS A 56 2.29 24.67 -19.66
CA CYS A 56 3.36 25.33 -20.41
C CYS A 56 3.76 24.56 -21.67
N MET A 57 3.79 23.23 -21.62
CA MET A 57 4.03 22.40 -22.80
C MET A 57 2.96 22.58 -23.88
N VAL A 58 1.70 22.80 -23.49
CA VAL A 58 0.58 22.99 -24.42
C VAL A 58 0.48 24.44 -24.92
N THR A 59 0.73 25.42 -24.06
CA THR A 59 0.57 26.85 -24.36
C THR A 59 1.82 27.52 -24.91
N GLY A 60 3.01 26.92 -24.71
CA GLY A 60 4.29 27.53 -25.02
C GLY A 60 4.71 28.64 -24.04
N GLU A 61 4.00 28.79 -22.92
CA GLU A 61 4.35 29.76 -21.87
C GLU A 61 5.66 29.36 -21.17
N ASP A 62 6.46 30.35 -20.79
CA ASP A 62 7.65 30.12 -19.95
C ASP A 62 7.24 29.70 -18.53
N GLU A 63 7.75 28.54 -18.07
CA GLU A 63 7.42 27.94 -16.77
C GLU A 63 7.75 28.90 -15.61
N ASN A 64 8.82 29.69 -15.69
CA ASN A 64 9.22 30.58 -14.60
C ASN A 64 8.27 31.76 -14.46
N ASN A 65 7.75 32.28 -15.57
CA ASN A 65 6.84 33.42 -15.56
C ASN A 65 5.47 33.10 -14.96
N VAL A 66 5.03 31.85 -15.06
CA VAL A 66 3.69 31.44 -14.63
C VAL A 66 3.67 30.66 -13.32
N THR A 67 4.85 30.28 -12.81
CA THR A 67 5.01 29.54 -11.55
C THR A 67 5.09 30.49 -10.36
N PHE A 68 4.21 30.29 -9.38
CA PHE A 68 4.31 30.98 -8.10
C PHE A 68 5.50 30.45 -7.29
N SER A 69 6.36 31.37 -6.86
CA SER A 69 7.49 31.07 -5.98
C SER A 69 7.04 30.52 -4.62
N ILE A 70 7.92 29.84 -3.88
CA ILE A 70 7.63 29.41 -2.50
C ILE A 70 7.36 30.65 -1.66
N LYS A 71 8.20 31.69 -1.78
CA LYS A 71 8.08 32.92 -0.99
C LYS A 71 6.70 33.58 -1.14
N SER A 72 6.13 33.60 -2.35
CA SER A 72 4.78 34.12 -2.60
C SER A 72 3.65 33.17 -2.18
N SER A 73 3.96 31.89 -2.00
CA SER A 73 3.03 30.85 -1.56
C SER A 73 2.95 30.72 -0.03
N VAL A 74 3.86 31.36 0.71
CA VAL A 74 3.89 31.34 2.19
C VAL A 74 3.16 32.55 2.74
N GLU A 75 2.37 32.37 3.81
CA GLU A 75 1.75 33.50 4.49
C GLU A 75 2.80 34.49 5.03
N PRO A 76 2.58 35.82 4.91
CA PRO A 76 3.57 36.84 5.28
C PRO A 76 4.10 36.68 6.72
N GLN A 77 3.21 36.41 7.68
CA GLN A 77 3.60 36.24 9.09
C GLN A 77 4.53 35.04 9.30
N ILE A 78 4.28 33.94 8.57
CA ILE A 78 5.16 32.76 8.62
C ILE A 78 6.49 33.10 7.98
N LEU A 79 6.49 33.74 6.81
CA LEU A 79 7.71 34.11 6.12
C LEU A 79 8.59 35.05 6.97
N GLU A 80 8.00 36.05 7.62
CA GLU A 80 8.69 36.95 8.55
C GLU A 80 9.30 36.18 9.73
N HIS A 81 8.53 35.26 10.32
CA HIS A 81 9.02 34.41 11.41
C HIS A 81 10.21 33.54 10.97
N LEU A 82 10.13 32.92 9.78
CA LEU A 82 11.21 32.08 9.24
C LEU A 82 12.46 32.89 8.93
N ALA A 83 12.30 34.02 8.26
CA ALA A 83 13.40 34.91 7.93
C ALA A 83 14.16 35.33 9.20
N HIS A 84 13.43 35.80 10.22
CA HIS A 84 14.01 36.32 11.45
C HIS A 84 14.62 35.22 12.34
N TYR A 85 13.85 34.19 12.70
CA TYR A 85 14.26 33.24 13.74
C TYR A 85 15.00 32.02 13.22
N VAL A 86 14.66 31.57 12.01
CA VAL A 86 15.14 30.28 11.48
C VAL A 86 16.31 30.49 10.52
N LEU A 87 16.11 31.32 9.50
CA LEU A 87 17.12 31.61 8.48
C LEU A 87 18.09 32.71 8.91
N ARG A 88 17.69 33.58 9.85
CA ARG A 88 18.48 34.70 10.40
C ARG A 88 18.96 35.66 9.31
N THR A 89 18.10 35.94 8.34
CA THR A 89 18.36 36.86 7.24
C THR A 89 17.16 37.81 7.03
N PRO A 90 17.37 39.00 6.45
CA PRO A 90 16.26 39.86 6.06
C PRO A 90 15.29 39.15 5.10
N VAL A 91 13.99 39.42 5.21
CA VAL A 91 12.96 38.82 4.34
C VAL A 91 13.31 39.01 2.85
N ALA A 92 13.90 40.14 2.48
CA ALA A 92 14.33 40.42 1.10
C ALA A 92 15.40 39.42 0.60
N GLU A 93 16.33 39.01 1.45
CA GLU A 93 17.47 38.15 1.14
C GLU A 93 17.17 36.65 1.27
N VAL A 94 15.99 36.28 1.81
CA VAL A 94 15.56 34.87 1.84
C VAL A 94 15.47 34.32 0.43
N THR A 95 16.31 33.32 0.15
CA THR A 95 16.32 32.58 -1.12
C THR A 95 15.28 31.45 -1.10
N GLU A 96 14.84 31.06 -2.30
CA GLU A 96 13.87 29.98 -2.49
C GLU A 96 14.45 28.63 -2.02
N GLU A 97 15.75 28.43 -2.20
CA GLU A 97 16.49 27.21 -1.81
C GLU A 97 16.58 27.09 -0.29
N ALA A 98 16.92 28.17 0.41
CA ALA A 98 17.01 28.18 1.86
C ALA A 98 15.63 27.92 2.49
N LEU A 99 14.60 28.56 1.95
CA LEU A 99 13.22 28.39 2.40
C LEU A 99 12.73 26.94 2.17
N ARG A 100 12.98 26.38 0.97
CA ARG A 100 12.67 24.98 0.65
C ARG A 100 13.40 24.02 1.58
N GLY A 101 14.71 24.20 1.75
CA GLY A 101 15.54 23.32 2.57
C GLY A 101 15.05 23.27 4.01
N GLU A 102 14.64 24.41 4.57
CA GLU A 102 14.09 24.47 5.92
C GLU A 102 12.70 23.83 6.03
N MET A 103 11.84 23.99 5.02
CA MET A 103 10.56 23.27 4.95
C MET A 103 10.75 21.76 4.92
N GLU A 104 11.66 21.27 4.07
CA GLU A 104 11.97 19.84 3.95
C GLU A 104 12.60 19.29 5.23
N ARG A 105 13.53 20.05 5.85
CA ARG A 105 14.15 19.69 7.12
C ARG A 105 13.11 19.54 8.23
N LYS A 106 12.17 20.50 8.36
CA LYS A 106 11.14 20.45 9.40
C LYS A 106 10.04 19.41 9.08
N ALA A 107 9.69 19.24 7.81
CA ALA A 107 8.72 18.23 7.39
C ALA A 107 9.22 16.80 7.66
N GLY A 108 10.53 16.58 7.46
CA GLY A 108 11.20 15.31 7.70
C GLY A 108 11.71 15.10 9.13
N ASN A 109 11.53 16.08 10.03
CA ASN A 109 11.88 15.92 11.44
C ASN A 109 10.68 15.40 12.24
N MET A 110 10.94 14.44 13.12
CA MET A 110 9.95 13.94 14.07
C MET A 110 9.63 15.05 15.09
N MET A 111 8.36 15.18 15.48
CA MET A 111 7.92 16.26 16.38
C MET A 111 8.70 16.22 17.70
N ASN A 112 9.54 17.23 17.95
CA ASN A 112 10.35 17.36 19.17
C ASN A 112 11.30 16.19 19.46
N ASP A 113 11.88 15.57 18.43
CA ASP A 113 12.73 14.36 18.53
C ASP A 113 12.02 13.17 19.19
N HIS A 114 10.69 13.24 19.35
CA HIS A 114 9.89 12.13 19.82
C HIS A 114 9.78 11.11 18.69
N VAL A 115 10.28 9.89 18.93
CA VAL A 115 10.13 8.77 18.01
C VAL A 115 8.74 8.17 18.21
N PRO A 116 7.74 8.43 17.34
CA PRO A 116 6.47 7.71 17.36
C PRO A 116 6.70 6.21 17.28
N ASP A 117 5.74 5.45 17.80
CA ASP A 117 5.67 4.00 17.54
C ASP A 117 5.32 3.77 16.06
N VAL A 118 6.36 3.85 15.22
CA VAL A 118 6.27 3.68 13.76
C VAL A 118 5.70 2.29 13.44
N VAL A 119 6.05 1.27 14.23
CA VAL A 119 5.54 -0.10 14.03
C VAL A 119 4.02 -0.11 14.19
N LYS A 120 3.50 0.47 15.27
CA LYS A 120 2.06 0.57 15.50
C LYS A 120 1.37 1.40 14.42
N LEU A 121 1.96 2.53 14.03
CA LEU A 121 1.42 3.40 12.98
C LEU A 121 1.20 2.65 11.66
N PHE A 122 2.21 1.90 11.21
CA PHE A 122 2.10 1.13 9.98
C PHE A 122 1.17 -0.09 10.15
N ALA A 123 1.17 -0.75 11.30
CA ALA A 123 0.27 -1.88 11.56
C ALA A 123 -1.22 -1.48 11.54
N GLU A 124 -1.54 -0.26 11.97
CA GLU A 124 -2.90 0.30 11.92
C GLU A 124 -3.25 0.87 10.54
N GLY A 125 -2.28 1.48 9.86
CA GLY A 125 -2.48 2.22 8.61
C GLY A 125 -2.32 1.41 7.32
N LEU A 126 -1.68 0.25 7.35
CA LEU A 126 -1.35 -0.53 6.15
C LEU A 126 -1.83 -1.97 6.24
N LYS A 127 -2.60 -2.40 5.23
CA LYS A 127 -3.07 -3.79 5.15
C LYS A 127 -3.29 -4.22 3.70
N MET A 128 -2.68 -5.33 3.31
CA MET A 128 -2.90 -5.92 1.99
C MET A 128 -4.36 -6.38 1.80
N ASP A 129 -5.01 -5.89 0.74
CA ASP A 129 -6.41 -6.20 0.42
C ASP A 129 -6.56 -7.57 -0.26
N LEU A 130 -6.80 -8.61 0.52
CA LEU A 130 -6.95 -9.99 0.00
C LEU A 130 -8.21 -10.23 -0.84
N ARG A 131 -9.09 -9.23 -0.98
CA ARG A 131 -10.31 -9.33 -1.80
C ARG A 131 -10.07 -9.03 -3.27
N GLU A 132 -9.01 -8.28 -3.59
CA GLU A 132 -8.62 -7.97 -4.96
C GLU A 132 -8.16 -9.24 -5.67
N PRO A 133 -8.89 -9.78 -6.67
CA PRO A 133 -8.53 -11.03 -7.34
C PRO A 133 -7.21 -10.93 -8.13
N ASP A 134 -6.89 -9.75 -8.68
CA ASP A 134 -5.63 -9.53 -9.37
C ASP A 134 -4.48 -9.40 -8.36
N ILE A 135 -3.57 -10.37 -8.38
CA ILE A 135 -2.49 -10.47 -7.40
C ILE A 135 -1.47 -9.36 -7.59
N GLU A 136 -1.17 -9.00 -8.82
CA GLU A 136 -0.20 -7.94 -9.10
C GLU A 136 -0.78 -6.61 -8.64
N ALA A 137 -2.02 -6.29 -9.05
CA ALA A 137 -2.71 -5.08 -8.60
C ALA A 137 -2.82 -4.98 -7.07
N ARG A 138 -3.09 -6.11 -6.40
CA ARG A 138 -3.12 -6.20 -4.93
C ARG A 138 -1.79 -5.82 -4.29
N VAL A 139 -0.69 -6.36 -4.81
CA VAL A 139 0.66 -6.07 -4.29
C VAL A 139 1.06 -4.64 -4.63
N SER A 140 0.80 -4.16 -5.85
CA SER A 140 1.04 -2.76 -6.24
C SER A 140 0.33 -1.78 -5.31
N LYS A 141 -0.97 -2.02 -5.03
CA LYS A 141 -1.76 -1.19 -4.13
C LYS A 141 -1.16 -1.14 -2.72
N TYR A 142 -0.72 -2.28 -2.19
CA TYR A 142 -0.03 -2.34 -0.89
C TYR A 142 1.24 -1.48 -0.85
N PHE A 143 2.08 -1.52 -1.88
CA PHE A 143 3.28 -0.67 -1.96
C PHE A 143 2.92 0.83 -2.12
N MET A 144 1.90 1.15 -2.91
CA MET A 144 1.42 2.52 -3.08
C MET A 144 0.84 3.10 -1.78
N GLU A 145 0.10 2.31 -1.03
CA GLU A 145 -0.43 2.69 0.29
C GLU A 145 0.70 2.88 1.31
N PHE A 146 1.72 2.01 1.29
CA PHE A 146 2.93 2.19 2.09
C PHE A 146 3.59 3.55 1.79
N ASP A 147 3.80 3.86 0.51
CA ASP A 147 4.43 5.12 0.10
C ASP A 147 3.61 6.35 0.46
N SER A 148 2.29 6.26 0.32
CA SER A 148 1.37 7.33 0.72
C SER A 148 1.45 7.58 2.23
N LEU A 149 1.48 6.51 3.04
CA LEU A 149 1.60 6.60 4.49
C LEU A 149 2.96 7.19 4.93
N VAL A 150 4.05 6.80 4.26
CA VAL A 150 5.38 7.38 4.47
C VAL A 150 5.38 8.88 4.21
N GLU A 151 4.78 9.30 3.09
CA GLU A 151 4.68 10.71 2.72
C GLU A 151 3.83 11.49 3.74
N ASP A 152 2.62 11.01 4.05
CA ASP A 152 1.68 11.68 4.95
C ASP A 152 2.22 11.88 6.37
N GLN A 153 3.05 10.95 6.85
CA GLN A 153 3.67 11.04 8.17
C GLN A 153 5.03 11.74 8.16
N GLY A 154 5.53 12.17 7.00
CA GLY A 154 6.85 12.79 6.86
C GLY A 154 8.01 11.85 7.19
N LEU A 155 7.83 10.54 6.97
CA LEU A 155 8.83 9.50 7.29
C LEU A 155 9.76 9.19 6.10
N ALA A 156 9.71 9.99 5.03
CA ALA A 156 10.46 9.75 3.80
C ALA A 156 11.99 9.66 4.01
N THR A 157 12.53 10.44 4.95
CA THR A 157 13.97 10.37 5.32
C THR A 157 14.36 9.05 5.97
N TRP A 158 13.39 8.33 6.58
CA TRP A 158 13.61 7.14 7.40
C TRP A 158 13.27 5.83 6.69
N VAL A 159 12.23 5.84 5.85
CA VAL A 159 11.69 4.67 5.15
C VAL A 159 11.21 4.96 3.72
N GLY A 160 11.49 6.16 3.20
CA GLY A 160 11.12 6.55 1.84
C GLY A 160 12.00 5.94 0.76
N ARG A 161 11.52 6.05 -0.48
CA ARG A 161 12.30 5.73 -1.69
C ARG A 161 13.46 6.71 -1.86
N GLY A 162 14.50 6.29 -2.58
CA GLY A 162 15.62 7.14 -2.97
C GLY A 162 16.93 6.36 -3.01
N GLU A 163 17.93 6.94 -3.66
CA GLU A 163 19.23 6.29 -3.86
C GLU A 163 19.87 5.83 -2.55
N ALA A 164 20.35 4.59 -2.56
CA ALA A 164 20.96 3.92 -1.41
C ALA A 164 22.49 3.80 -1.58
N ILE A 165 23.13 4.89 -2.02
CA ILE A 165 24.58 4.93 -2.33
C ILE A 165 25.40 5.04 -1.05
N ASP A 166 24.94 5.81 -0.07
CA ASP A 166 25.62 6.03 1.20
C ASP A 166 25.14 5.04 2.29
N ILE A 167 25.79 5.07 3.46
CA ILE A 167 25.46 4.18 4.57
C ILE A 167 24.04 4.46 5.07
N ALA A 168 23.66 5.74 5.16
CA ALA A 168 22.33 6.15 5.62
C ALA A 168 21.24 5.70 4.64
N GLY A 169 21.44 5.86 3.34
CA GLY A 169 20.52 5.40 2.31
C GLY A 169 20.35 3.89 2.27
N ARG A 170 21.43 3.12 2.44
CA ARG A 170 21.33 1.66 2.60
C ARG A 170 20.56 1.26 3.84
N GLN A 171 20.76 1.95 4.96
CA GLN A 171 20.02 1.65 6.19
C GLN A 171 18.54 2.01 6.05
N ARG A 172 18.21 3.16 5.45
CA ARG A 172 16.84 3.57 5.09
C ARG A 172 16.15 2.50 4.26
N MET A 173 16.80 2.03 3.18
CA MET A 173 16.24 1.00 2.31
C MET A 173 16.05 -0.34 3.04
N LYS A 174 16.97 -0.72 3.92
CA LYS A 174 16.79 -1.91 4.77
C LYS A 174 15.59 -1.80 5.69
N THR A 175 15.42 -0.65 6.34
CA THR A 175 14.28 -0.40 7.21
C THR A 175 12.97 -0.43 6.41
N ARG A 176 12.95 0.18 5.22
CA ARG A 176 11.81 0.15 4.29
C ARG A 176 11.43 -1.29 3.90
N CYS A 177 12.37 -2.08 3.40
CA CYS A 177 12.14 -3.48 3.04
C CYS A 177 11.65 -4.30 4.24
N LYS A 178 12.20 -4.06 5.43
CA LYS A 178 11.76 -4.74 6.65
C LYS A 178 10.29 -4.46 6.95
N PHE A 179 9.86 -3.19 6.99
CA PHE A 179 8.45 -2.87 7.25
C PHE A 179 7.51 -3.45 6.19
N LEU A 180 7.92 -3.39 4.91
CA LEU A 180 7.15 -3.97 3.81
C LEU A 180 6.93 -5.47 3.99
N VAL A 181 7.89 -6.20 4.57
CA VAL A 181 7.78 -7.64 4.86
C VAL A 181 7.00 -7.91 6.14
N ASP A 182 7.35 -7.24 7.25
CA ASP A 182 6.79 -7.49 8.59
C ASP A 182 5.24 -7.34 8.61
N LEU A 183 4.69 -6.50 7.72
CA LEU A 183 3.27 -6.18 7.63
C LEU A 183 2.51 -7.01 6.57
N LEU A 184 3.19 -7.93 5.89
CA LEU A 184 2.53 -8.86 4.97
C LEU A 184 1.57 -9.80 5.70
N PRO A 185 0.57 -10.36 5.00
CA PRO A 185 -0.23 -11.46 5.52
C PRO A 185 0.66 -12.62 5.99
N GLU A 186 0.37 -13.18 7.16
CA GLU A 186 1.23 -14.12 7.91
C GLU A 186 1.88 -15.23 7.06
N VAL A 187 1.11 -15.90 6.22
CA VAL A 187 1.63 -17.01 5.39
C VAL A 187 2.64 -16.51 4.35
N LEU A 188 2.33 -15.38 3.70
CA LEU A 188 3.20 -14.76 2.70
C LEU A 188 4.46 -14.18 3.37
N ARG A 189 4.27 -13.54 4.53
CA ARG A 189 5.36 -13.00 5.37
C ARG A 189 6.40 -14.08 5.68
N ILE A 190 5.97 -15.22 6.23
CA ILE A 190 6.89 -16.33 6.60
C ILE A 190 7.68 -16.83 5.39
N ASP A 191 7.04 -16.99 4.23
CA ASP A 191 7.71 -17.49 3.01
C ASP A 191 8.75 -16.47 2.50
N VAL A 192 8.34 -15.20 2.37
CA VAL A 192 9.22 -14.10 1.93
C VAL A 192 10.39 -13.91 2.90
N GLU A 193 10.17 -13.89 4.21
CA GLU A 193 11.22 -13.76 5.23
C GLU A 193 12.29 -14.86 5.11
N ARG A 194 11.87 -16.11 4.88
CA ARG A 194 12.78 -17.25 4.70
C ARG A 194 13.63 -17.08 3.45
N LEU A 195 13.02 -16.69 2.33
CA LEU A 195 13.73 -16.49 1.06
C LEU A 195 14.71 -15.33 1.12
N VAL A 196 14.26 -14.18 1.64
CA VAL A 196 15.10 -13.00 1.86
C VAL A 196 16.30 -13.33 2.77
N SER A 197 16.12 -14.20 3.76
CA SER A 197 17.19 -14.58 4.69
C SER A 197 18.17 -15.59 4.11
N MET A 198 17.70 -16.55 3.32
CA MET A 198 18.50 -17.69 2.86
C MET A 198 19.08 -17.50 1.47
N THR A 199 18.26 -17.10 0.50
CA THR A 199 18.61 -17.17 -0.94
C THR A 199 18.65 -15.82 -1.64
N HIS A 200 17.78 -14.88 -1.25
CA HIS A 200 17.61 -13.58 -1.93
C HIS A 200 17.99 -12.42 -0.99
N ARG A 201 19.22 -12.44 -0.46
CA ARG A 201 19.69 -11.45 0.52
C ARG A 201 19.71 -10.01 -0.03
N GLY A 202 19.82 -9.83 -1.34
CA GLY A 202 19.77 -8.53 -2.01
C GLY A 202 18.46 -7.77 -1.74
N ALA A 203 17.33 -8.48 -1.72
CA ALA A 203 16.01 -7.90 -1.47
C ALA A 203 15.85 -7.25 -0.08
N LYS A 204 16.77 -7.52 0.86
CA LYS A 204 16.80 -6.82 2.16
C LYS A 204 17.08 -5.32 2.01
N ALA A 205 17.71 -4.89 0.93
CA ALA A 205 18.12 -3.51 0.71
C ALA A 205 17.78 -3.03 -0.71
N ASP A 206 16.80 -3.67 -1.34
CA ASP A 206 16.31 -3.37 -2.67
C ASP A 206 14.81 -3.66 -2.70
N ASP A 207 14.00 -2.60 -2.70
CA ASP A 207 12.55 -2.70 -2.64
C ASP A 207 11.93 -3.13 -3.98
N VAL A 208 12.65 -2.98 -5.09
CA VAL A 208 12.23 -3.47 -6.42
C VAL A 208 12.39 -4.99 -6.48
N GLN A 209 13.56 -5.53 -6.10
CA GLN A 209 13.74 -6.98 -6.00
C GLN A 209 12.78 -7.61 -4.99
N LEU A 210 12.48 -6.90 -3.90
CA LEU A 210 11.49 -7.35 -2.93
C LEU A 210 10.08 -7.38 -3.51
N TYR A 211 9.68 -6.35 -4.26
CA TYR A 211 8.39 -6.29 -4.94
C TYR A 211 8.18 -7.49 -5.86
N ASP A 212 9.12 -7.74 -6.78
CA ASP A 212 9.05 -8.85 -7.73
C ASP A 212 8.90 -10.19 -7.02
N MET A 213 9.67 -10.39 -5.96
CA MET A 213 9.59 -11.60 -5.14
C MET A 213 8.23 -11.74 -4.45
N ILE A 214 7.67 -10.67 -3.87
CA ILE A 214 6.36 -10.73 -3.20
C ILE A 214 5.27 -11.09 -4.21
N VAL A 215 5.27 -10.49 -5.41
CA VAL A 215 4.33 -10.84 -6.50
C VAL A 215 4.46 -12.32 -6.83
N GLU A 216 5.69 -12.79 -7.10
CA GLU A 216 5.97 -14.18 -7.46
C GLU A 216 5.50 -15.18 -6.39
N ARG A 217 5.67 -14.86 -5.10
CA ARG A 217 5.24 -15.71 -3.98
C ARG A 217 3.72 -15.68 -3.78
N ALA A 218 3.10 -14.51 -3.88
CA ALA A 218 1.66 -14.36 -3.78
C ALA A 218 0.93 -15.13 -4.89
N VAL A 219 1.45 -15.12 -6.12
CA VAL A 219 0.93 -15.90 -7.26
C VAL A 219 0.96 -17.40 -6.96
N ARG A 220 2.12 -17.92 -6.52
CA ARG A 220 2.23 -19.35 -6.17
C ARG A 220 1.30 -19.75 -5.05
N GLN A 221 1.20 -18.92 -4.02
CA GLN A 221 0.31 -19.17 -2.88
C GLN A 221 -1.15 -19.25 -3.34
N GLN A 222 -1.62 -18.29 -4.15
CA GLN A 222 -2.98 -18.29 -4.67
C GLN A 222 -3.24 -19.50 -5.56
N HIS A 223 -2.31 -19.83 -6.45
CA HIS A 223 -2.42 -21.01 -7.33
C HIS A 223 -2.57 -22.29 -6.51
N TYR A 224 -1.76 -22.47 -5.46
CA TYR A 224 -1.85 -23.62 -4.57
C TYR A 224 -3.21 -23.70 -3.84
N HIS A 225 -3.75 -22.56 -3.39
CA HIS A 225 -5.08 -22.50 -2.78
C HIS A 225 -6.21 -22.87 -3.76
N LEU A 226 -6.11 -22.42 -5.02
CA LEU A 226 -7.07 -22.77 -6.08
C LEU A 226 -7.05 -24.27 -6.38
N MET A 227 -5.87 -24.85 -6.63
CA MET A 227 -5.72 -26.28 -6.90
C MET A 227 -6.23 -27.15 -5.74
N GLN A 228 -6.01 -26.74 -4.50
CA GLN A 228 -6.59 -27.41 -3.33
C GLN A 228 -8.11 -27.31 -3.26
N ALA A 229 -8.69 -26.17 -3.64
CA ALA A 229 -10.14 -26.00 -3.64
C ALA A 229 -10.81 -26.86 -4.71
N GLU A 230 -10.21 -26.95 -5.90
CA GLU A 230 -10.68 -27.79 -7.01
C GLU A 230 -10.62 -29.28 -6.66
N THR A 231 -9.50 -29.75 -6.12
CA THR A 231 -9.35 -31.14 -5.68
C THR A 231 -10.35 -31.51 -4.59
N LYS A 232 -10.57 -30.63 -3.60
CA LYS A 232 -11.62 -30.83 -2.57
C LYS A 232 -13.02 -30.90 -3.18
N LYS A 233 -13.34 -30.05 -4.15
CA LYS A 233 -14.63 -30.08 -4.88
C LYS A 233 -14.80 -31.36 -5.70
N ALA A 234 -13.75 -31.83 -6.37
CA ALA A 234 -13.77 -33.07 -7.16
C ALA A 234 -14.03 -34.30 -6.28
N VAL A 235 -13.37 -34.38 -5.11
CA VAL A 235 -13.59 -35.46 -4.13
C VAL A 235 -15.01 -35.42 -3.57
N GLN A 236 -15.55 -34.24 -3.22
CA GLN A 236 -16.93 -34.11 -2.76
C GLN A 236 -17.96 -34.44 -3.85
N GLY A 237 -17.66 -34.12 -5.11
CA GLY A 237 -18.45 -34.51 -6.28
C GLY A 237 -18.50 -36.02 -6.47
N GLN A 238 -17.36 -36.71 -6.36
CA GLN A 238 -17.27 -38.18 -6.44
C GLN A 238 -17.97 -38.90 -5.29
N VAL A 239 -17.97 -38.34 -4.07
CA VAL A 239 -18.69 -38.93 -2.93
C VAL A 239 -20.21 -38.80 -3.12
N ARG A 240 -20.70 -37.73 -3.76
CA ARG A 240 -22.12 -37.56 -4.09
C ARG A 240 -22.58 -38.49 -5.22
N THR A 241 -21.78 -38.73 -6.25
CA THR A 241 -22.13 -39.69 -7.32
C THR A 241 -22.06 -41.15 -6.87
N LYS A 242 -21.15 -41.52 -5.96
CA LYS A 242 -21.14 -42.88 -5.37
C LYS A 242 -22.32 -43.17 -4.44
N LYS A 243 -22.98 -42.16 -3.87
CA LYS A 243 -24.21 -42.33 -3.06
C LYS A 243 -25.49 -42.41 -3.90
N GLY A 244 -25.43 -42.14 -5.21
CA GLY A 244 -26.55 -42.24 -6.15
C GLY A 244 -26.54 -43.49 -7.04
N GLN A 245 -25.52 -44.34 -6.92
CA GLN A 245 -25.41 -45.61 -7.66
C GLN A 245 -25.35 -46.79 -6.68
N SER A 246 -26.41 -46.98 -5.92
CA SER A 246 -26.73 -48.27 -5.32
C SER A 246 -28.23 -48.43 -5.18
N ASP A 247 -28.97 -48.43 -6.29
CA ASP A 247 -30.26 -49.12 -6.37
C ASP A 247 -30.68 -49.30 -7.82
N GLY A 248 -30.76 -50.57 -8.25
CA GLY A 248 -30.93 -50.91 -9.66
C GLY A 248 -31.09 -52.39 -10.03
N ASN A 249 -31.84 -53.15 -9.23
CA ASN A 249 -32.80 -54.19 -9.67
C ASN A 249 -32.32 -55.48 -10.43
N ARG A 250 -32.61 -56.67 -9.87
CA ARG A 250 -33.61 -57.64 -10.42
C ARG A 250 -33.74 -58.99 -9.66
N LYS A 251 -34.89 -59.13 -8.99
CA LYS A 251 -35.90 -60.24 -8.85
C LYS A 251 -35.57 -61.76 -8.77
N SER A 252 -36.44 -62.40 -7.96
CA SER A 252 -36.98 -63.81 -7.89
C SER A 252 -36.52 -64.57 -6.62
N ASP A 253 -37.33 -65.23 -5.77
CA ASP A 253 -38.68 -65.81 -5.87
C ASP A 253 -39.36 -66.03 -4.48
N THR A 254 -40.70 -65.87 -4.45
CA THR A 254 -41.78 -66.50 -3.62
C THR A 254 -41.83 -66.52 -2.07
N PRO A 255 -43.05 -66.65 -1.47
CA PRO A 255 -43.43 -66.08 -0.16
C PRO A 255 -43.87 -67.10 0.92
N ARG A 256 -43.99 -66.63 2.17
CA ARG A 256 -44.85 -67.07 3.32
C ARG A 256 -44.11 -66.74 4.63
N ASP A 257 -44.70 -66.41 5.77
CA ASP A 257 -46.06 -66.18 6.26
C ASP A 257 -45.90 -65.48 7.63
N ALA A 258 -46.90 -64.71 8.05
CA ALA A 258 -47.22 -64.35 9.45
C ALA A 258 -46.20 -63.51 10.27
N ALA A 259 -46.55 -62.73 11.28
CA ALA A 259 -47.76 -62.02 11.67
C ALA A 259 -47.32 -61.13 12.85
N LYS A 260 -47.94 -59.95 12.94
CA LYS A 260 -48.25 -59.21 14.17
C LYS A 260 -47.15 -58.50 14.96
N THR A 261 -47.53 -57.24 15.27
CA THR A 261 -47.38 -56.52 16.56
C THR A 261 -45.96 -56.05 16.88
N SER A 262 -45.71 -54.88 17.45
CA SER A 262 -46.53 -53.87 18.12
C SER A 262 -45.57 -52.72 18.47
N GLU A 263 -46.06 -51.46 18.46
CA GLU A 263 -45.82 -50.38 19.45
C GLU A 263 -44.38 -50.10 19.96
N ARG A 264 -43.91 -48.90 20.31
CA ARG A 264 -44.38 -47.52 20.38
C ARG A 264 -43.29 -46.78 21.16
N GLY A 265 -42.98 -45.53 20.78
CA GLY A 265 -42.27 -44.54 21.61
C GLY A 265 -40.77 -44.79 21.81
N SER A 266 -39.95 -43.81 22.19
CA SER A 266 -40.15 -42.40 22.50
C SER A 266 -38.78 -41.71 22.42
N ALA A 267 -38.81 -40.39 22.45
CA ALA A 267 -37.74 -39.46 22.13
C ALA A 267 -36.61 -39.32 23.17
N ARG A 268 -35.53 -38.64 22.70
CA ARG A 268 -34.49 -37.86 23.44
C ARG A 268 -33.55 -38.70 24.34
N GLU A 269 -32.27 -38.39 24.57
CA GLU A 269 -31.49 -37.15 24.48
C GLU A 269 -29.98 -37.44 24.34
N LYS A 270 -29.25 -36.39 23.97
CA LYS A 270 -27.79 -36.16 23.86
C LYS A 270 -26.91 -36.92 24.85
N THR A 271 -25.70 -37.30 24.41
CA THR A 271 -24.43 -36.70 24.89
C THR A 271 -23.23 -37.30 24.16
N ALA A 272 -22.25 -36.43 23.88
CA ALA A 272 -21.03 -36.71 23.15
C ALA A 272 -20.04 -37.58 23.96
N ARG A 273 -19.31 -38.45 23.26
CA ARG A 273 -18.03 -39.02 23.71
C ARG A 273 -16.92 -38.63 22.72
N PRO A 274 -15.76 -38.12 23.14
CA PRO A 274 -14.56 -38.14 22.32
C PRO A 274 -13.81 -39.48 22.47
N PRO A 275 -13.09 -39.96 21.44
CA PRO A 275 -12.24 -41.15 21.51
C PRO A 275 -10.86 -40.86 22.16
N PRO A 276 -10.11 -41.90 22.57
CA PRO A 276 -9.04 -41.81 23.56
C PRO A 276 -7.71 -41.28 23.01
N ARG A 277 -6.97 -40.60 23.88
CA ARG A 277 -5.54 -40.29 23.72
C ARG A 277 -4.73 -41.43 24.32
N ASP A 278 -3.96 -42.13 23.48
CA ASP A 278 -2.84 -42.93 23.97
C ASP A 278 -1.68 -41.99 24.30
N GLY A 279 -1.18 -42.12 25.53
CA GLY A 279 0.00 -41.45 26.04
C GLY A 279 1.18 -42.40 26.18
N CYS A 280 2.32 -41.76 26.48
CA CYS A 280 3.54 -42.20 27.17
C CYS A 280 4.82 -42.05 26.31
N GLY A 281 5.90 -41.43 26.80
CA GLY A 281 6.23 -41.14 28.19
C GLY A 281 7.27 -40.03 28.42
N ASN A 282 7.29 -39.65 29.70
CA ASN A 282 8.07 -38.62 30.41
C ASN A 282 9.60 -38.78 30.27
N LEU A 283 10.42 -37.75 30.50
CA LEU A 283 10.92 -37.21 31.79
C LEU A 283 11.90 -36.04 31.41
N ALA A 284 12.22 -34.99 32.17
CA ALA A 284 12.14 -34.67 33.58
C ALA A 284 12.24 -33.13 33.78
N GLN A 285 12.03 -32.71 35.03
CA GLN A 285 11.85 -31.37 35.58
C GLN A 285 13.03 -30.37 35.50
N ILE A 286 12.63 -29.09 35.56
CA ILE A 286 13.37 -27.84 35.83
C ILE A 286 13.90 -27.83 37.29
N PRO A 287 14.81 -26.92 37.71
CA PRO A 287 14.36 -25.57 38.13
C PRO A 287 15.31 -24.39 37.82
N ASP A 288 14.71 -23.20 37.90
CA ASP A 288 15.25 -21.84 37.90
C ASP A 288 16.55 -21.60 38.71
N VAL A 289 17.35 -20.62 38.26
CA VAL A 289 18.09 -19.72 39.16
C VAL A 289 18.04 -18.28 38.62
N LYS A 290 17.56 -17.38 39.48
CA LYS A 290 17.62 -15.90 39.40
C LYS A 290 19.04 -15.40 39.69
N LEU A 291 19.54 -14.46 38.89
CA LEU A 291 19.87 -13.07 39.24
C LEU A 291 20.39 -12.33 38.01
#